data_AF-A0A7S2ZD65-F1
#
_entry.id   AF-A0A7S2ZD65-F1
#
_cell.length_a   1.000
_cell.length_b   1.000
_cell.length_c   1.000
_cell.angle_alpha   90.00
_cell.angle_beta   90.00
_cell.angle_gamma   90.00
#
_symmetry.space_group_name_H-M   'P 1'
#
loop_
_entity.id
_entity.type
_entity.pdbx_description
1 polymer ?
#
loop_
_entity_poly.entity_id
_entity_poly.type
_entity_poly.pdbx_seq_one_letter_code
_entity_poly.pdbx_strand_id
1 'polypeptide(L)'
;MDFGKKKKKKKPKVQFTGGEELEANSQGPKVDDQDESALPWAGTDRDYLYKEMLDRTLFLLHGKHAGVETKKTFRSRPPVVKKESNKKSLLVNFTDICKGYRRQPEHLRAYLCAELGSTGSLQSNGSLVMKGNFNEAGIESVLKRYIKEYVACGSCRSPDTVLIRDASSRLYFLQCESCGASRSVAGIKQGYVAQIGKRKH
;
A
#
# COMPACT_ATOMS: atom_id res chain seq x y z
N MET A 1 -18.51 37.46 40.58
CA MET A 1 -17.73 36.32 41.11
C MET A 1 -16.55 36.08 40.18
N ASP A 2 -15.35 36.31 40.71
CA ASP A 2 -14.05 36.39 40.05
C ASP A 2 -13.55 35.02 39.57
N PHE A 3 -13.18 34.90 38.29
CA PHE A 3 -12.54 33.69 37.75
C PHE A 3 -11.01 33.78 37.86
N GLY A 4 -10.49 33.34 39.01
CA GLY A 4 -9.06 33.28 39.32
C GLY A 4 -8.28 32.30 38.43
N LYS A 5 -7.23 32.82 37.77
CA LYS A 5 -6.28 32.10 36.90
C LYS A 5 -5.48 31.05 37.68
N LYS A 6 -5.62 29.75 37.36
CA LYS A 6 -4.77 28.66 37.90
C LYS A 6 -3.42 28.59 37.17
N LYS A 7 -2.34 28.76 37.95
CA LYS A 7 -0.92 28.68 37.53
C LYS A 7 -0.55 27.25 37.07
N LYS A 8 0.15 27.12 35.93
CA LYS A 8 0.79 25.88 35.45
C LYS A 8 1.91 25.45 36.41
N LYS A 9 1.81 24.24 37.00
CA LYS A 9 2.90 23.60 37.76
C LYS A 9 3.94 23.02 36.78
N LYS A 10 5.21 23.44 36.91
CA LYS A 10 6.37 22.86 36.21
C LYS A 10 6.69 21.48 36.79
N LYS A 11 6.93 20.48 35.95
CA LYS A 11 7.42 19.15 36.36
C LYS A 11 8.91 19.23 36.73
N PRO A 12 9.38 18.52 37.77
CA PRO A 12 10.79 18.52 38.16
C PRO A 12 11.64 17.74 37.16
N LYS A 13 12.86 18.23 36.95
CA LYS A 13 13.90 17.68 36.08
C LYS A 13 14.75 16.74 36.94
N VAL A 14 14.67 15.43 36.71
CA VAL A 14 15.52 14.44 37.40
C VAL A 14 16.79 14.29 36.56
N GLN A 15 17.92 14.68 37.15
CA GLN A 15 19.26 14.38 36.66
C GLN A 15 19.62 12.96 37.11
N PHE A 16 20.15 12.16 36.20
CA PHE A 16 20.83 10.91 36.53
C PHE A 16 22.26 11.04 36.00
N THR A 17 23.21 11.10 36.91
CA THR A 17 24.65 11.13 36.66
C THR A 17 25.23 9.73 36.87
N GLY A 18 26.14 9.31 35.99
CA GLY A 18 26.85 8.03 36.03
C GLY A 18 26.41 7.15 34.85
N GLY A 19 27.16 6.92 33.79
CA GLY A 19 28.60 7.13 33.57
C GLY A 19 29.32 5.79 33.61
N GLU A 20 28.98 4.88 32.69
CA GLU A 20 29.87 3.82 32.21
C GLU A 20 29.63 3.69 30.70
N GLU A 21 30.68 4.00 29.94
CA GLU A 21 30.76 3.78 28.50
C GLU A 21 30.75 2.26 28.25
N LEU A 22 29.75 1.78 27.53
CA LEU A 22 29.79 0.47 26.89
C LEU A 22 29.82 0.70 25.39
N GLU A 23 30.99 0.46 24.84
CA GLU A 23 31.34 0.57 23.44
C GLU A 23 30.33 -0.18 22.55
N ALA A 24 29.97 0.47 21.45
CA ALA A 24 29.20 -0.11 20.37
C ALA A 24 30.02 -1.21 19.68
N ASN A 25 29.92 -2.46 20.14
CA ASN A 25 30.34 -3.59 19.33
C ASN A 25 29.18 -4.05 18.45
N SER A 26 29.25 -3.62 17.19
CA SER A 26 28.45 -4.08 16.08
C SER A 26 28.82 -5.52 15.72
N GLN A 27 28.19 -6.49 16.36
CA GLN A 27 28.14 -7.88 15.91
C GLN A 27 26.88 -8.54 16.48
N GLY A 28 25.76 -8.37 15.77
CA GLY A 28 24.59 -9.21 16.01
C GLY A 28 24.94 -10.67 15.69
N PRO A 29 24.53 -11.65 16.51
CA PRO A 29 24.84 -13.04 16.23
C PRO A 29 24.03 -13.48 15.00
N LYS A 30 24.75 -13.98 13.99
CA LYS A 30 24.13 -14.81 12.94
C LYS A 30 23.70 -16.11 13.60
N VAL A 31 22.40 -16.35 13.65
CA VAL A 31 21.84 -17.61 14.11
C VAL A 31 21.24 -18.29 12.89
N ASP A 32 21.94 -19.33 12.41
CA ASP A 32 21.43 -20.31 11.45
C ASP A 32 20.25 -21.08 12.08
N ASP A 33 19.30 -21.51 11.24
CA ASP A 33 17.97 -22.05 11.55
C ASP A 33 17.92 -23.39 12.33
N GLN A 34 18.91 -23.74 13.17
CA GLN A 34 18.95 -25.05 13.85
C GLN A 34 19.35 -25.06 15.33
N ASP A 35 19.25 -23.94 16.06
CA ASP A 35 19.52 -23.93 17.50
C ASP A 35 18.35 -23.43 18.35
N GLU A 36 17.47 -24.35 18.72
CA GLU A 36 16.52 -24.23 19.86
C GLU A 36 17.24 -24.09 21.23
N SER A 37 18.58 -23.99 21.22
CA SER A 37 19.46 -23.87 22.37
C SER A 37 19.81 -22.42 22.75
N ALA A 38 19.48 -21.44 21.91
CA ALA A 38 19.85 -20.02 22.08
C ALA A 38 18.78 -19.15 22.77
N LEU A 39 17.79 -19.76 23.42
CA LEU A 39 16.76 -19.03 24.15
C LEU A 39 17.14 -18.94 25.63
N PRO A 40 17.13 -17.73 26.25
CA PRO A 40 17.57 -17.51 27.65
C PRO A 40 16.88 -18.37 28.72
N TRP A 41 15.79 -19.04 28.36
CA TRP A 41 14.94 -19.85 29.22
C TRP A 41 14.86 -21.32 28.77
N ALA A 42 15.66 -21.74 27.78
CA ALA A 42 15.72 -23.13 27.35
C ALA A 42 16.22 -24.00 28.52
N GLY A 43 15.36 -24.91 28.98
CA GLY A 43 15.68 -25.84 30.08
C GLY A 43 15.33 -25.37 31.50
N THR A 44 14.71 -24.19 31.67
CA THR A 44 14.24 -23.71 32.97
C THR A 44 12.72 -23.59 33.02
N ASP A 45 12.07 -24.12 34.05
CA ASP A 45 10.61 -24.04 34.29
C ASP A 45 10.18 -22.70 34.92
N ARG A 46 10.84 -21.60 34.53
CA ARG A 46 10.59 -20.25 35.06
C ARG A 46 9.58 -19.51 34.20
N ASP A 47 8.77 -18.64 34.82
CA ASP A 47 7.86 -17.76 34.08
C ASP A 47 8.62 -16.77 33.18
N TYR A 48 8.11 -16.56 31.96
CA TYR A 48 8.72 -15.63 31.00
C TYR A 48 8.52 -14.16 31.39
N LEU A 49 9.57 -13.37 31.33
CA LEU A 49 9.47 -11.92 31.45
C LEU A 49 8.97 -11.30 30.14
N TYR A 50 8.07 -10.31 30.24
CA TYR A 50 7.50 -9.63 29.07
C TYR A 50 8.56 -9.08 28.10
N LYS A 51 9.66 -8.53 28.64
CA LYS A 51 10.76 -7.97 27.83
C LYS A 51 11.48 -9.04 27.00
N GLU A 52 11.73 -10.20 27.59
CA GLU A 52 12.40 -11.33 26.93
C GLU A 52 11.54 -11.90 25.79
N MET A 53 10.22 -12.01 26.01
CA MET A 53 9.27 -12.38 24.96
C MET A 53 9.23 -11.34 23.85
N LEU A 54 9.23 -10.05 24.20
CA LEU A 54 9.20 -8.96 23.24
C LEU A 54 10.45 -8.99 22.34
N ASP A 55 11.64 -9.11 22.91
CA ASP A 55 12.90 -9.15 22.15
C ASP A 55 12.95 -10.33 21.18
N ARG A 56 12.47 -11.51 21.58
CA ARG A 56 12.33 -12.66 20.68
C ARG A 56 11.35 -12.39 19.54
N THR A 57 10.18 -11.83 19.84
CA THR A 57 9.19 -11.52 18.80
C THR A 57 9.74 -10.47 17.82
N LEU A 58 10.46 -9.45 18.31
CA LEU A 58 11.10 -8.45 17.47
C LEU A 58 12.21 -9.05 16.62
N PHE A 59 13.05 -9.94 17.17
CA PHE A 59 14.07 -10.66 16.42
C PHE A 59 13.45 -11.50 15.30
N LEU A 60 12.38 -12.25 15.57
CA LEU A 60 11.67 -13.03 14.57
C LEU A 60 11.00 -12.14 13.51
N LEU A 61 10.45 -10.99 13.91
CA LEU A 61 9.86 -10.02 13.00
C LEU A 61 10.92 -9.39 12.09
N HIS A 62 12.08 -9.01 12.63
CA HIS A 62 13.18 -8.44 11.85
C HIS A 62 13.88 -9.49 10.98
N GLY A 63 13.96 -10.75 11.41
CA GLY A 63 14.50 -11.86 10.62
C GLY A 63 13.60 -12.23 9.44
N LYS A 64 12.28 -12.33 9.65
CA LYS A 64 11.30 -12.64 8.58
C LYS A 64 10.96 -11.44 7.71
N HIS A 65 11.12 -10.23 8.24
CA HIS A 65 10.79 -8.98 7.56
C HIS A 65 11.89 -7.92 7.68
N ALA A 66 13.13 -8.28 7.35
CA ALA A 66 14.29 -7.37 7.32
C ALA A 66 14.14 -6.13 6.40
N GLY A 67 13.01 -6.00 5.68
CA GLY A 67 12.65 -4.85 4.87
C GLY A 67 11.55 -3.95 5.43
N VAL A 68 11.06 -4.17 6.67
CA VAL A 68 9.98 -3.36 7.27
C VAL A 68 10.44 -1.99 7.77
N GLU A 69 11.74 -1.80 8.02
CA GLU A 69 12.29 -0.54 8.54
C GLU A 69 12.27 0.61 7.54
N THR A 70 12.22 0.32 6.23
CA THR A 70 12.09 1.35 5.20
C THR A 70 10.75 1.21 4.52
N LYS A 71 9.89 2.22 4.67
CA LYS A 71 8.66 2.38 3.87
C LYS A 71 9.08 2.41 2.40
N LYS A 72 9.16 1.25 1.74
CA LYS A 72 9.40 1.14 0.30
C LYS A 72 8.22 1.81 -0.37
N THR A 73 8.37 3.10 -0.67
CA THR A 73 7.34 3.86 -1.36
C THR A 73 7.18 3.20 -2.71
N PHE A 74 6.01 2.61 -2.95
CA PHE A 74 5.70 2.01 -4.23
C PHE A 74 5.82 3.08 -5.32
N ARG A 75 6.85 2.96 -6.17
CA ARG A 75 7.10 3.87 -7.29
C ARG A 75 6.36 3.33 -8.50
N SER A 76 5.15 3.82 -8.74
CA SER A 76 4.45 3.57 -10.00
C SER A 76 5.25 4.19 -11.15
N ARG A 77 5.39 3.46 -12.26
CA ARG A 77 5.93 4.04 -13.50
C ARG A 77 5.03 5.21 -13.94
N PRO A 78 5.60 6.35 -14.38
CA PRO A 78 4.81 7.50 -14.81
C PRO A 78 3.99 7.12 -16.05
N PRO A 79 2.70 7.47 -16.13
CA PRO A 79 1.87 7.19 -17.30
C PRO A 79 2.31 8.04 -18.50
N VAL A 80 2.43 7.41 -19.69
CA VAL A 80 2.80 8.10 -20.93
C VAL A 80 1.57 8.19 -21.83
N VAL A 81 1.06 9.40 -22.04
CA VAL A 81 -0.21 9.62 -22.75
C VAL A 81 0.08 10.36 -24.06
N LYS A 82 -0.19 9.69 -25.18
CA LYS A 82 -0.09 10.27 -26.51
C LYS A 82 -1.48 10.68 -26.99
N LYS A 83 -1.57 11.85 -27.64
CA LYS A 83 -2.80 12.31 -28.28
C LYS A 83 -2.82 11.79 -29.71
N GLU A 84 -3.72 10.86 -30.01
CA GLU A 84 -3.91 10.33 -31.37
C GLU A 84 -4.84 11.24 -32.19
N SER A 85 -5.81 11.88 -31.53
CA SER A 85 -6.73 12.87 -32.12
C SER A 85 -7.31 13.80 -31.06
N ASN A 86 -7.96 14.90 -31.45
CA ASN A 86 -8.66 15.81 -30.52
C ASN A 86 -9.72 15.13 -29.64
N LYS A 87 -10.22 13.96 -30.05
CA LYS A 87 -11.23 13.18 -29.31
C LYS A 87 -10.74 11.79 -28.90
N LYS A 88 -9.45 11.47 -29.10
CA LYS A 88 -8.88 10.15 -28.78
C LYS A 88 -7.51 10.30 -28.12
N SER A 89 -7.38 9.73 -26.93
CA SER A 89 -6.13 9.68 -26.17
C SER A 89 -5.66 8.24 -26.04
N LEU A 90 -4.36 8.02 -26.22
CA LEU A 90 -3.70 6.73 -26.18
C LEU A 90 -2.78 6.68 -24.96
N LEU A 91 -3.02 5.73 -24.06
CA LEU A 91 -2.11 5.41 -22.96
C LEU A 91 -1.19 4.27 -23.40
N VAL A 92 0.08 4.61 -23.68
CA VAL A 92 1.03 3.70 -24.32
C VAL A 92 1.51 2.60 -23.38
N ASN A 93 1.79 2.96 -22.12
CA ASN A 93 2.39 2.06 -21.12
C ASN A 93 1.37 1.35 -20.23
N PHE A 94 0.16 1.10 -20.74
CA PHE A 94 -0.93 0.53 -19.95
C PHE A 94 -0.62 -0.89 -19.42
N THR A 95 -0.07 -1.77 -20.27
CA THR A 95 0.32 -3.14 -19.88
C THR A 95 1.42 -3.14 -18.82
N ASP A 96 2.41 -2.26 -18.94
CA ASP A 96 3.49 -2.14 -17.96
C ASP A 96 2.98 -1.66 -16.61
N ILE A 97 2.02 -0.72 -16.60
CA ILE A 97 1.35 -0.26 -15.39
C ILE A 97 0.58 -1.42 -14.74
N CYS A 98 -0.17 -2.20 -15.53
CA CYS A 98 -0.91 -3.37 -15.03
C CYS A 98 0.03 -4.41 -14.39
N LYS A 99 1.16 -4.71 -15.05
CA LYS A 99 2.20 -5.61 -14.55
C LYS A 99 2.82 -5.08 -13.25
N GLY A 100 3.13 -3.78 -13.19
CA GLY A 100 3.67 -3.14 -11.99
C GLY A 100 2.72 -3.19 -10.80
N TYR A 101 1.41 -3.20 -11.03
CA TYR A 101 0.40 -3.32 -9.96
C TYR A 101 0.00 -4.77 -9.66
N ARG A 102 0.49 -5.75 -10.43
CA ARG A 102 0.02 -7.14 -10.39
C ARG A 102 -1.52 -7.23 -10.49
N ARG A 103 -2.10 -6.54 -11.47
CA ARG A 103 -3.55 -6.50 -11.71
C ARG A 103 -3.93 -6.90 -13.12
N GLN A 104 -5.12 -7.46 -13.26
CA GLN A 104 -5.68 -7.76 -14.57
C GLN A 104 -5.99 -6.46 -15.35
N PRO A 105 -5.64 -6.39 -16.65
CA PRO A 105 -5.85 -5.20 -17.47
C PRO A 105 -7.33 -4.84 -17.60
N GLU A 106 -8.23 -5.81 -17.58
CA GLU A 106 -9.67 -5.58 -17.64
C GLU A 106 -10.19 -4.76 -16.45
N HIS A 107 -9.69 -5.05 -15.25
CA HIS A 107 -10.10 -4.35 -14.03
C HIS A 107 -9.62 -2.90 -14.03
N LEU A 108 -8.34 -2.67 -14.36
CA LEU A 108 -7.79 -1.31 -14.42
C LEU A 108 -8.46 -0.48 -15.53
N ARG A 109 -8.72 -1.09 -16.70
CA ARG A 109 -9.46 -0.45 -17.80
C ARG A 109 -10.85 -0.04 -17.36
N ALA A 110 -11.61 -0.95 -16.73
CA ALA A 110 -12.96 -0.68 -16.26
C ALA A 110 -12.98 0.49 -15.25
N TYR A 111 -12.02 0.51 -14.33
CA TYR A 111 -11.88 1.58 -13.34
C TYR A 111 -11.57 2.94 -14.00
N LEU A 112 -10.58 2.99 -14.90
CA LEU A 112 -10.23 4.22 -15.62
C LEU A 112 -11.42 4.76 -16.43
N CYS A 113 -12.14 3.88 -17.12
CA CYS A 113 -13.34 4.25 -17.89
C CYS A 113 -14.46 4.78 -16.98
N ALA A 114 -14.64 4.18 -15.80
CA ALA A 114 -15.64 4.61 -14.82
C ALA A 114 -15.33 5.99 -14.23
N GLU A 115 -14.10 6.22 -13.78
CA GLU A 115 -13.68 7.49 -13.17
C GLU A 115 -13.64 8.64 -14.20
N LEU A 116 -13.21 8.35 -15.44
CA LEU A 116 -13.12 9.36 -16.50
C LEU A 116 -14.43 9.56 -17.26
N GLY A 117 -15.48 8.78 -16.95
CA GLY A 117 -16.77 8.83 -17.66
C GLY A 117 -16.62 8.56 -19.17
N SER A 118 -15.68 7.71 -19.56
CA SER A 118 -15.33 7.46 -20.96
C SER A 118 -15.40 5.98 -21.30
N THR A 119 -15.40 5.68 -22.60
CA THR A 119 -15.26 4.30 -23.09
C THR A 119 -13.86 4.10 -23.64
N GLY A 120 -13.19 3.05 -23.20
CA GLY A 120 -11.86 2.67 -23.70
C GLY A 120 -11.77 1.21 -24.11
N SER A 121 -10.95 0.96 -25.14
CA SER A 121 -10.65 -0.36 -25.68
C SER A 121 -9.14 -0.61 -25.65
N LEU A 122 -8.76 -1.85 -25.34
CA LEU A 122 -7.36 -2.29 -25.46
C LEU A 122 -7.03 -2.50 -26.93
N GLN A 123 -5.85 -2.04 -27.35
CA GLN A 123 -5.30 -2.25 -28.69
C GLN A 123 -4.36 -3.47 -28.68
N SER A 124 -4.09 -4.05 -29.85
CA SER A 124 -3.23 -5.24 -30.00
C SER A 124 -1.80 -5.07 -29.46
N ASN A 125 -1.28 -3.84 -29.48
CA ASN A 125 0.02 -3.48 -28.93
C ASN A 125 0.04 -3.36 -27.38
N GLY A 126 -1.08 -3.59 -26.69
CA GLY A 126 -1.20 -3.44 -25.25
C GLY A 126 -1.40 -2.00 -24.77
N SER A 127 -1.55 -1.03 -25.67
CA SER A 127 -1.93 0.35 -25.33
C SER A 127 -3.45 0.46 -25.12
N LEU A 128 -3.88 1.39 -24.27
CA LEU A 128 -5.29 1.65 -24.03
C LEU A 128 -5.74 2.90 -24.80
N VAL A 129 -6.72 2.74 -25.70
CA VAL A 129 -7.34 3.84 -26.44
C VAL A 129 -8.59 4.29 -25.69
N MET A 130 -8.68 5.58 -25.33
CA MET A 130 -9.83 6.18 -24.65
C MET A 130 -10.45 7.28 -25.50
N LYS A 131 -11.79 7.35 -25.50
CA LYS A 131 -12.52 8.45 -26.13
C LYS A 131 -12.49 9.67 -25.20
N GLY A 132 -11.82 10.74 -25.64
CA GLY A 132 -11.65 11.98 -24.88
C GLY A 132 -10.26 12.56 -25.05
N ASN A 133 -10.11 13.81 -24.60
CA ASN A 133 -8.83 14.50 -24.50
C ASN A 133 -8.40 14.48 -23.03
N PHE A 134 -7.40 13.67 -22.71
CA PHE A 134 -6.90 13.51 -21.36
C PHE A 134 -5.45 13.95 -21.27
N ASN A 135 -5.15 14.70 -20.21
CA ASN A 135 -3.79 15.08 -19.87
C ASN A 135 -3.15 14.03 -18.96
N GLU A 136 -1.82 13.92 -19.01
CA GLU A 136 -1.05 12.97 -18.18
C GLU A 136 -1.31 13.14 -16.69
N ALA A 137 -1.30 14.38 -16.19
CA ALA A 137 -1.57 14.68 -14.78
C ALA A 137 -2.98 14.24 -14.33
N GLY A 138 -3.97 14.32 -15.24
CA GLY A 138 -5.32 13.85 -14.97
C GLY A 138 -5.36 12.34 -14.77
N ILE A 139 -4.72 11.59 -15.66
CA ILE A 139 -4.63 10.13 -15.58
C ILE A 139 -3.81 9.70 -14.35
N GLU A 140 -2.72 10.40 -14.04
CA GLU A 140 -1.92 10.13 -12.84
C GLU A 140 -2.73 10.27 -11.55
N SER A 141 -3.60 11.29 -11.46
CA SER A 141 -4.47 11.48 -10.29
C SER A 141 -5.45 10.32 -10.08
N VAL A 142 -6.01 9.79 -11.17
CA VAL A 142 -6.92 8.64 -11.14
C VAL A 142 -6.18 7.36 -10.76
N LEU A 143 -4.96 7.16 -11.29
CA LEU A 143 -4.11 6.02 -10.93
C LEU A 143 -3.70 6.05 -9.45
N LYS A 144 -3.38 7.22 -8.89
CA LYS A 144 -3.08 7.36 -7.46
C LYS A 144 -4.26 6.93 -6.58
N ARG A 145 -5.48 7.28 -6.98
CA ARG A 145 -6.71 6.84 -6.29
C ARG A 145 -6.89 5.32 -6.39
N TYR A 146 -6.67 4.76 -7.59
CA TYR A 146 -6.72 3.32 -7.80
C TYR A 146 -5.73 2.56 -6.91
N ILE A 147 -4.47 3.04 -6.82
CA ILE A 147 -3.45 2.41 -5.99
C ILE A 147 -3.93 2.38 -4.53
N LYS A 148 -4.45 3.48 -4.01
CA LYS A 148 -4.89 3.57 -2.61
C LYS A 148 -6.03 2.59 -2.29
N GLU A 149 -6.92 2.32 -3.23
CA GLU A 149 -8.14 1.56 -2.98
C GLU A 149 -8.04 0.07 -3.34
N TYR A 150 -7.33 -0.26 -4.43
CA TYR A 150 -7.29 -1.59 -5.04
C TYR A 150 -5.90 -2.25 -5.07
N VAL A 151 -4.83 -1.54 -4.68
CA VAL A 151 -3.44 -2.06 -4.72
C VAL A 151 -2.77 -2.05 -3.35
N ALA A 152 -2.81 -0.92 -2.65
CA ALA A 152 -2.18 -0.78 -1.35
C ALA A 152 -3.00 -1.49 -0.27
N CYS A 153 -2.32 -2.25 0.59
CA CYS A 153 -2.96 -2.80 1.79
C CYS A 153 -3.34 -1.69 2.78
N GLY A 154 -4.52 -1.78 3.40
CA GLY A 154 -4.96 -0.81 4.42
C GLY A 154 -4.12 -0.83 5.71
N SER A 155 -3.57 -1.99 6.07
CA SER A 155 -2.81 -2.17 7.33
C SER A 155 -1.34 -1.81 7.16
N CYS A 156 -0.64 -2.49 6.24
CA CYS A 156 0.81 -2.35 6.06
C CYS A 156 1.23 -1.42 4.90
N ARG A 157 0.28 -0.96 4.07
CA ARG A 157 0.53 -0.11 2.88
C ARG A 157 1.48 -0.72 1.85
N SER A 158 1.73 -2.04 1.92
CA SER A 158 2.49 -2.73 0.89
C SER A 158 1.67 -2.81 -0.40
N PRO A 159 2.34 -2.73 -1.57
CA PRO A 159 1.71 -2.99 -2.87
C PRO A 159 1.52 -4.49 -3.13
N ASP A 160 2.01 -5.34 -2.22
CA ASP A 160 2.03 -6.79 -2.37
C ASP A 160 0.70 -7.40 -1.94
N THR A 161 -0.27 -7.26 -2.83
CA THR A 161 -1.64 -7.72 -2.62
C THR A 161 -2.18 -8.37 -3.89
N VAL A 162 -3.11 -9.31 -3.71
CA VAL A 162 -3.82 -10.02 -4.77
C VAL A 162 -5.29 -9.65 -4.70
N LEU A 163 -5.88 -9.36 -5.87
CA LEU A 163 -7.31 -9.08 -5.99
C LEU A 163 -8.03 -10.36 -6.45
N ILE A 164 -8.88 -10.90 -5.58
CA ILE A 164 -9.66 -12.11 -5.81
C ILE A 164 -11.12 -11.72 -6.00
N ARG A 165 -11.77 -12.27 -7.02
CA ARG A 165 -13.22 -12.14 -7.20
C ARG A 165 -13.89 -13.34 -6.57
N ASP A 166 -14.69 -13.11 -5.55
CA ASP A 166 -15.49 -14.17 -4.96
C ASP A 166 -16.74 -14.42 -5.83
N ALA A 167 -16.91 -15.66 -6.26
CA ALA A 167 -18.02 -16.07 -7.11
C ALA A 167 -19.36 -16.07 -6.36
N SER A 168 -19.35 -16.32 -5.05
CA SER A 168 -20.57 -16.40 -4.23
C SER A 168 -21.15 -15.03 -3.92
N SER A 169 -20.34 -14.12 -3.37
CA SER A 169 -20.79 -12.78 -2.99
C SER A 169 -20.78 -11.77 -4.14
N ARG A 170 -20.16 -12.10 -5.28
CA ARG A 170 -19.87 -11.18 -6.41
C ARG A 170 -19.01 -9.97 -6.01
N LEU A 171 -18.41 -9.98 -4.82
CA LEU A 171 -17.54 -8.93 -4.31
C LEU A 171 -16.08 -9.20 -4.68
N TYR A 172 -15.27 -8.14 -4.65
CA TYR A 172 -13.82 -8.24 -4.77
C TYR A 172 -13.20 -8.26 -3.38
N PHE A 173 -12.27 -9.17 -3.15
CA PHE A 173 -11.45 -9.26 -1.95
C PHE A 173 -10.01 -8.93 -2.28
N LEU A 174 -9.41 -8.06 -1.47
CA LEU A 174 -8.00 -7.72 -1.52
C LEU A 174 -7.28 -8.48 -0.41
N GLN A 175 -6.44 -9.43 -0.80
CA GLN A 175 -5.64 -10.24 0.12
C GLN A 175 -4.18 -9.77 0.07
N CYS A 176 -3.59 -9.45 1.22
CA CYS A 176 -2.20 -9.04 1.31
C CYS A 176 -1.27 -10.23 1.55
N GLU A 177 -0.21 -10.36 0.76
CA GLU A 177 0.80 -11.40 0.93
C GLU A 177 1.76 -11.07 2.08
N SER A 178 2.01 -9.79 2.35
CA SER A 178 2.97 -9.38 3.39
C SER A 178 2.43 -9.52 4.81
N CYS A 179 1.15 -9.22 5.04
CA CYS A 179 0.55 -9.23 6.38
C CYS A 179 -0.62 -10.20 6.54
N GLY A 180 -1.01 -10.92 5.48
CA GLY A 180 -2.13 -11.87 5.51
C GLY A 180 -3.52 -11.22 5.64
N ALA A 181 -3.62 -9.89 5.76
CA ALA A 181 -4.90 -9.22 5.91
C ALA A 181 -5.77 -9.39 4.66
N SER A 182 -7.05 -9.70 4.87
CA SER A 182 -8.08 -9.73 3.84
C SER A 182 -9.08 -8.60 4.06
N ARG A 183 -9.45 -7.91 2.98
CA ARG A 183 -10.44 -6.82 3.00
C ARG A 183 -11.36 -6.93 1.79
N SER A 184 -12.66 -6.75 2.00
CA SER A 184 -13.61 -6.54 0.90
C SER A 184 -13.43 -5.15 0.30
N VAL A 185 -13.36 -5.06 -1.03
CA VAL A 185 -13.28 -3.79 -1.78
C VAL A 185 -14.60 -3.53 -2.50
N ALA A 186 -14.96 -2.25 -2.61
CA ALA A 186 -16.13 -1.85 -3.38
C ALA A 186 -15.95 -2.24 -4.85
N GLY A 187 -16.99 -2.81 -5.46
CA GLY A 187 -17.02 -3.02 -6.90
C GLY A 187 -16.98 -1.69 -7.64
N ILE A 188 -16.39 -1.70 -8.83
CA ILE A 188 -16.33 -0.51 -9.70
C ILE A 188 -17.76 -0.15 -10.11
N LYS A 189 -18.29 0.92 -9.54
CA LYS A 189 -19.61 1.47 -9.92
C LYS A 189 -19.37 2.59 -10.91
N GLN A 190 -19.83 2.42 -12.15
CA GLN A 190 -19.94 3.54 -13.07
C GLN A 190 -21.07 4.45 -12.56
N GLY A 191 -20.74 5.71 -12.28
CA GLY A 191 -21.75 6.71 -11.93
C GLY A 191 -22.76 6.91 -13.07
N TYR A 192 -23.91 7.50 -12.77
CA TYR A 192 -24.90 7.84 -13.79
C TYR A 192 -24.32 8.94 -14.71
N VAL A 193 -24.16 8.62 -15.99
CA VAL A 193 -23.73 9.58 -17.02
C VAL A 193 -24.92 9.92 -17.89
N ALA A 194 -25.40 11.16 -17.80
CA ALA A 194 -26.48 11.64 -18.65
C ALA A 194 -26.04 11.60 -20.12
N GLN A 195 -26.73 10.80 -20.93
CA GLN A 195 -26.51 10.72 -22.38
C GLN A 195 -27.11 11.96 -23.04
N ILE A 196 -26.40 13.09 -22.96
CA ILE A 196 -26.77 14.27 -23.73
C ILE A 196 -26.45 13.94 -25.19
N GLY A 197 -27.50 13.82 -26.01
CA GLY A 197 -27.38 13.48 -27.43
C GLY A 197 -26.36 14.37 -28.14
N LYS A 198 -25.63 13.79 -29.11
CA LYS A 198 -24.62 14.53 -29.90
C LYS A 198 -25.30 15.75 -30.54
N ARG A 199 -24.84 16.96 -30.22
CA ARG A 199 -25.20 18.16 -30.99
C ARG A 199 -24.75 17.93 -32.43
N LYS A 200 -25.72 17.69 -33.33
CA LYS A 200 -25.48 17.79 -34.77
C LYS A 200 -25.14 19.25 -35.05
N HIS A 201 -23.99 19.49 -35.66
CA HIS A 201 -23.66 20.78 -36.25
C HIS A 201 -23.97 20.72 -37.74
#